data_AF-A0A2N6NSL8-F1
#
_entry.id   AF-A0A2N6NSL8-F1
#
_cell.length_a   1.000
_cell.length_b   1.000
_cell.length_c   1.000
_cell.angle_alpha   90.00
_cell.angle_beta   90.00
_cell.angle_gamma   90.00
#
_symmetry.space_group_name_H-M   'P 1'
#
loop_
_entity.id
_entity.type
_entity.pdbx_description
1 polymer ?
#
loop_
_entity_poly.entity_id
_entity_poly.type
_entity_poly.pdbx_seq_one_letter_code
_entity_poly.pdbx_strand_id
1 'polypeptide(L)'
;MQSAQSRAAVGGLSEKTMKSRTLPCMSRDEVEAMIADGRKIILVDNFVLKVDAWLKYHPGGEISILHMVGRDATDEVKAYVLHTQGVYLRMVL
;
A
#
# COMPACT_ATOMS: atom_id res chain seq x y z
N MET A 1 -1.09 -47.21 34.97
CA MET A 1 0.06 -46.61 35.68
C MET A 1 1.12 -46.25 34.66
N GLN A 2 1.67 -45.04 34.77
CA GLN A 2 2.83 -44.47 34.03
C GLN A 2 2.54 -44.02 32.58
N SER A 3 2.84 -42.81 32.08
CA SER A 3 3.64 -41.66 32.55
C SER A 3 3.20 -40.43 31.74
N ALA A 4 2.84 -39.30 32.33
CA ALA A 4 3.69 -38.16 32.75
C ALA A 4 4.40 -37.42 31.60
N GLN A 5 4.12 -36.11 31.56
CA GLN A 5 4.50 -35.10 30.57
C GLN A 5 6.01 -34.79 30.52
N SER A 6 6.45 -34.24 29.38
CA SER A 6 7.22 -32.99 29.24
C SER A 6 8.38 -33.10 28.25
N ARG A 7 8.42 -32.14 27.31
CA ARG A 7 9.63 -31.35 27.02
C ARG A 7 9.27 -30.13 26.18
N ALA A 8 9.65 -28.98 26.71
CA ALA A 8 9.45 -27.65 26.14
C ALA A 8 10.62 -27.24 25.25
N ALA A 9 10.28 -26.32 24.33
CA ALA A 9 11.09 -25.31 23.66
C ALA A 9 12.16 -25.78 22.68
N VAL A 10 12.13 -25.24 21.45
CA VAL A 10 13.08 -24.24 20.94
C VAL A 10 12.63 -23.79 19.56
N GLY A 11 12.63 -22.48 19.33
CA GLY A 11 12.61 -21.91 17.98
C GLY A 11 11.57 -20.81 17.81
N GLY A 12 11.71 -19.73 18.58
CA GLY A 12 10.91 -18.52 18.41
C GLY A 12 11.06 -17.98 16.99
N LEU A 13 9.99 -18.08 16.20
CA LEU A 13 9.76 -17.13 15.13
C LEU A 13 9.30 -15.85 15.83
N SER A 14 10.20 -14.88 15.90
CA SER A 14 9.91 -13.53 16.37
C SER A 14 8.69 -13.03 15.61
N GLU A 15 7.55 -13.01 16.30
CA GLU A 15 6.35 -12.27 15.91
C GLU A 15 6.78 -10.80 15.89
N LYS A 16 7.37 -10.36 14.77
CA LYS A 16 7.49 -8.94 14.45
C LYS A 16 6.06 -8.44 14.43
N THR A 17 5.62 -7.86 15.54
CA THR A 17 4.36 -7.16 15.68
C THR A 17 4.28 -6.14 14.54
N MET A 18 3.50 -6.45 13.51
CA MET A 18 3.09 -5.48 12.50
C MET A 18 2.27 -4.44 13.24
N LYS A 19 2.94 -3.37 13.68
CA LYS A 19 2.29 -2.24 14.35
C LYS A 19 1.28 -1.69 13.35
N SER A 20 -0.01 -1.94 13.59
CA SER A 20 -1.09 -1.38 12.78
C SER A 20 -0.96 0.13 12.87
N ARG A 21 -0.55 0.75 11.76
CA ARG A 21 -0.44 2.20 11.67
C ARG A 21 -1.85 2.73 11.53
N THR A 22 -2.35 3.43 12.54
CA THR A 22 -3.54 4.25 12.37
C THR A 22 -3.19 5.38 11.41
N LEU A 23 -3.79 5.35 10.22
CA LEU A 23 -3.62 6.40 9.23
C LEU A 23 -4.64 7.51 9.54
N PRO A 24 -4.23 8.80 9.48
CA PRO A 24 -5.18 9.91 9.59
C PRO A 24 -6.25 9.82 8.51
N CYS A 25 -7.49 10.11 8.86
CA CYS A 25 -8.51 10.40 7.86
C CYS A 25 -8.19 11.73 7.19
N MET A 26 -8.58 11.86 5.93
CA MET A 26 -8.33 13.05 5.13
C MET A 26 -9.60 13.41 4.39
N SER A 27 -9.95 14.68 4.43
CA SER A 27 -11.07 15.24 3.69
C SER A 27 -10.72 15.43 2.22
N ARG A 28 -11.76 15.60 1.40
CA ARG A 28 -11.60 15.86 -0.02
C ARG A 28 -10.82 17.17 -0.28
N ASP A 29 -11.15 18.23 0.46
CA ASP A 29 -10.54 19.55 0.29
C ASP A 29 -9.03 19.52 0.58
N GLU A 30 -8.61 18.73 1.59
CA GLU A 30 -7.18 18.53 1.89
C GLU A 30 -6.46 17.78 0.76
N VAL A 31 -7.11 16.79 0.15
CA VAL A 31 -6.57 16.07 -1.01
C VAL A 31 -6.43 17.00 -2.21
N GLU A 32 -7.45 17.81 -2.49
CA GLU A 32 -7.45 18.78 -3.58
C GLU A 32 -6.37 19.85 -3.38
N ALA A 33 -6.20 20.37 -2.16
CA ALA A 33 -5.14 21.33 -1.83
C ALA A 33 -3.75 20.73 -2.10
N MET A 34 -3.52 19.47 -1.75
CA MET A 34 -2.25 18.80 -2.04
C MET A 34 -2.01 18.59 -3.54
N ILE A 35 -3.06 18.33 -4.33
CA ILE A 35 -2.95 18.23 -5.79
C ILE A 35 -2.66 19.61 -6.38
N ALA A 36 -3.29 20.67 -5.86
CA ALA A 36 -3.03 22.06 -6.25
C ALA A 36 -1.59 22.49 -5.93
N ASP A 37 -1.00 21.99 -4.84
CA ASP A 37 0.43 22.13 -4.51
C ASP A 37 1.36 21.34 -5.47
N GLY A 38 0.79 20.63 -6.44
CA GLY A 38 1.52 19.86 -7.43
C GLY A 38 1.96 18.48 -6.95
N ARG A 39 1.39 17.94 -5.87
CA ARG A 39 1.64 16.55 -5.45
C ARG A 39 0.84 15.58 -6.30
N LYS A 40 1.42 14.42 -6.60
CA LYS A 40 0.78 13.42 -7.46
C LYS A 40 0.11 12.41 -6.56
N ILE A 41 -1.21 12.56 -6.43
CA ILE A 41 -2.03 11.81 -5.50
C ILE A 41 -3.09 11.04 -6.26
N ILE A 42 -3.30 9.78 -5.86
CA ILE A 42 -4.37 8.91 -6.36
C ILE A 42 -5.11 8.30 -5.17
N LEU A 43 -6.34 7.84 -5.41
CA LEU A 43 -7.09 7.05 -4.43
C LEU A 43 -7.04 5.57 -4.82
N VAL A 44 -6.85 4.69 -3.83
CA VAL A 44 -6.90 3.23 -4.01
C VAL A 44 -7.55 2.61 -2.79
N ASP A 45 -8.65 1.89 -2.98
CA ASP A 45 -9.41 1.23 -1.91
C ASP A 45 -9.70 2.16 -0.71
N ASN A 46 -10.13 3.39 -0.98
CA ASN A 46 -10.36 4.48 -0.02
C ASN A 46 -9.11 5.01 0.72
N PHE A 47 -7.91 4.64 0.30
CA PHE A 47 -6.66 5.22 0.79
C PHE A 47 -6.12 6.28 -0.16
N VAL A 48 -5.59 7.36 0.41
CA VAL A 48 -4.90 8.42 -0.32
C VAL A 48 -3.42 8.06 -0.43
N LEU A 49 -2.92 7.91 -1.66
CA LEU A 49 -1.55 7.54 -1.95
C LEU A 49 -0.82 8.66 -2.67
N LYS A 50 0.36 9.02 -2.17
CA LYS A 50 1.28 9.94 -2.84
C LYS A 50 2.27 9.14 -3.70
N VAL A 51 2.20 9.31 -5.01
CA VAL A 51 2.97 8.49 -5.98
C VAL A 51 4.19 9.21 -6.58
N ASP A 52 4.51 10.44 -6.15
CA ASP A 52 5.62 11.24 -6.68
C ASP A 52 6.96 10.48 -6.80
N ALA A 53 7.35 9.74 -5.75
CA ALA A 53 8.61 8.99 -5.75
C ALA A 53 8.59 7.75 -6.66
N TRP A 54 7.40 7.26 -6.98
CA TRP A 54 7.18 6.01 -7.70
C TRP A 54 6.94 6.20 -9.20
N LEU A 55 6.66 7.42 -9.67
CA LEU A 55 6.40 7.73 -11.08
C LEU A 55 7.41 7.08 -12.04
N LYS A 56 8.71 7.20 -11.75
CA LYS A 56 9.81 6.64 -12.55
C LYS A 56 9.91 5.11 -12.53
N TYR A 57 9.23 4.46 -11.59
CA TYR A 57 9.25 3.01 -11.41
C TYR A 57 7.94 2.35 -11.85
N HIS A 58 6.96 3.13 -12.30
CA HIS A 58 5.70 2.61 -12.77
C HIS A 58 5.91 1.68 -13.98
N PRO A 59 5.53 0.39 -13.90
CA PRO A 59 5.73 -0.55 -15.01
C PRO A 59 5.02 -0.15 -16.31
N GLY A 60 3.92 0.60 -16.22
CA GLY A 60 3.19 1.16 -17.37
C GLY A 60 3.72 2.52 -17.85
N GLY A 61 4.82 3.02 -17.28
CA GLY A 61 5.39 4.34 -17.57
C GLY A 61 4.69 5.50 -16.86
N GLU A 62 5.38 6.64 -16.72
CA GLU A 62 4.93 7.79 -15.93
C GLU A 62 3.59 8.39 -16.42
N ILE A 63 3.39 8.49 -17.74
CA ILE A 63 2.18 9.09 -18.32
C ILE A 63 0.93 8.33 -17.88
N SER A 64 0.99 7.00 -17.83
CA SER A 64 -0.13 6.14 -17.47
C SER A 64 -0.64 6.40 -16.05
N ILE A 65 0.26 6.64 -15.09
CA ILE A 65 -0.13 6.94 -13.70
C ILE A 65 -0.52 8.42 -13.53
N LEU A 66 0.02 9.33 -14.35
CA LEU A 66 -0.36 10.75 -14.33
C LEU A 66 -1.84 10.97 -14.72
N HIS A 67 -2.41 10.14 -15.60
CA HIS A 67 -3.85 10.19 -15.93
C HIS A 67 -4.77 9.92 -14.73
N MET A 68 -4.24 9.28 -13.68
CA MET A 68 -4.98 8.90 -12.48
C MET A 68 -4.87 9.92 -11.34
N VAL A 69 -4.05 10.97 -11.49
CA VAL A 69 -3.90 11.99 -10.45
C VAL A 69 -5.25 12.65 -10.16
N GLY A 70 -5.66 12.66 -8.89
CA GLY A 70 -6.94 13.16 -8.41
C GLY A 70 -8.14 12.24 -8.69
N ARG A 71 -7.91 11.00 -9.13
CA ARG A 71 -8.95 10.01 -9.42
C ARG A 71 -8.82 8.79 -8.50
N ASP A 72 -9.92 8.04 -8.43
CA ASP A 72 -9.90 6.68 -7.91
C ASP A 72 -9.28 5.76 -8.97
N ALA A 73 -8.18 5.12 -8.60
CA ALA A 73 -7.39 4.21 -9.43
C ALA A 73 -7.51 2.76 -8.96
N THR A 74 -8.52 2.46 -8.14
CA THR A 74 -8.73 1.13 -7.54
C THR A 74 -8.81 0.05 -8.60
N ASP A 75 -9.57 0.28 -9.67
CA ASP A 75 -9.80 -0.73 -10.72
C ASP A 75 -8.54 -0.96 -11.56
N GLU A 76 -7.81 0.10 -11.90
CA GLU A 76 -6.55 0.04 -12.66
C GLU A 76 -5.46 -0.67 -11.86
N VAL A 77 -5.35 -0.36 -10.55
CA VAL A 77 -4.40 -1.03 -9.66
C VAL A 77 -4.76 -2.51 -9.50
N LYS A 78 -6.04 -2.84 -9.33
CA LYS A 78 -6.52 -4.23 -9.22
C LYS A 78 -6.28 -5.00 -10.53
N ALA A 79 -6.61 -4.41 -11.67
CA ALA A 79 -6.36 -5.02 -12.98
C ALA A 79 -4.88 -5.37 -13.16
N TYR A 80 -3.98 -4.50 -12.69
CA TYR A 80 -2.54 -4.73 -12.78
C TYR A 80 -2.04 -5.77 -11.77
N VAL A 81 -2.58 -5.79 -10.54
CA VAL A 81 -2.19 -6.75 -9.50
C VAL A 81 -2.67 -8.17 -9.81
N LEU A 82 -3.86 -8.34 -10.40
CA LEU A 82 -4.35 -9.65 -10.83
C LEU A 82 -3.43 -10.30 -11.87
N HIS A 83 -2.70 -9.48 -12.65
CA HIS A 83 -1.74 -9.94 -13.66
C HIS A 83 -0.30 -10.09 -13.14
N THR A 84 0.05 -9.58 -11.96
CA THR A 84 1.40 -9.70 -11.39
C THR A 84 1.32 -9.75 -9.87
N GLN A 85 1.61 -10.92 -9.30
CA GLN A 85 1.71 -11.11 -7.84
C GLN A 85 2.89 -10.28 -7.30
N GLY A 86 2.65 -9.02 -6.89
CA GLY A 86 3.66 -8.21 -6.19
C GLY A 86 3.59 -6.69 -6.33
N VAL A 87 2.65 -6.13 -7.10
CA VAL A 87 2.68 -4.68 -7.40
C VAL A 87 2.31 -3.79 -6.20
N TYR A 88 1.40 -4.24 -5.33
CA TYR A 88 1.04 -3.50 -4.11
C TYR A 88 2.24 -3.21 -3.21
N LEU A 89 3.15 -4.17 -3.03
CA LEU A 89 4.27 -4.02 -2.10
C LEU A 89 5.30 -2.98 -2.57
N ARG A 90 5.35 -2.72 -3.88
CA ARG A 90 6.31 -1.77 -4.48
C ARG A 90 5.79 -0.34 -4.60
N MET A 91 4.50 -0.13 -4.35
CA MET A 91 3.82 1.16 -4.48
C MET A 91 3.81 1.94 -3.15
N VAL A 92 4.13 1.26 -2.03
CA VAL A 92 4.10 1.80 -0.65
C VAL A 92 5.48 1.76 0.03
N LEU A 93 6.51 1.17 -0.60
CA LEU A 93 7.90 1.10 -0.13
C LEU A 93 8.80 2.01 -0.96
#